data_AF-A0A6P4JBE7-F1
#
_entry.id   AF-A0A6P4JBE7-F1
#
_cell.length_a   1.000
_cell.length_b   1.000
_cell.length_c   1.000
_cell.angle_alpha   90.00
_cell.angle_beta   90.00
_cell.angle_gamma   90.00
#
_symmetry.space_group_name_H-M   'P 1'
#
loop_
_entity.id
_entity.type
_entity.pdbx_description
1 polymer ?
#
loop_
_entity_poly.entity_id
_entity_poly.type
_entity_poly.pdbx_seq_one_letter_code
_entity_poly.pdbx_strand_id
1 'polypeptide(L)'
;MPDATGRGSYTEACQIIPCTFKGRETAAFPKKLGKPRVYIDGTETLAATLDYGSLRVAQGTMGYRYQPMDLMTAEDELTQPNYRLNIMRDYDGSPRIVELTESMITNLNVKDAWTSPARLQLFEHVHAPVADLPVREMVGGSDIIADLTLPQPKKIYDYLS
;
A
#
# COMPACT_ATOMS: atom_id res chain seq x y z
N MET A 1 6.39 -9.41 6.66
CA MET A 1 5.95 -10.50 7.55
C MET A 1 5.00 -9.90 8.57
N PRO A 2 3.87 -10.54 8.85
CA PRO A 2 3.12 -10.26 10.07
C PRO A 2 3.98 -10.60 11.30
N ASP A 3 3.67 -10.02 12.45
CA ASP A 3 4.28 -10.40 13.72
C ASP A 3 3.96 -11.85 14.13
N ALA A 4 4.46 -12.30 15.29
CA ALA A 4 4.17 -13.64 15.82
C ALA A 4 2.68 -13.92 16.09
N THR A 5 1.81 -12.90 16.00
CA THR A 5 0.36 -13.02 16.12
C THR A 5 -0.34 -13.16 14.75
N GLY A 6 0.40 -13.09 13.65
CA GLY A 6 -0.15 -13.13 12.30
C GLY A 6 -0.71 -11.79 11.81
N ARG A 7 -0.43 -10.68 12.52
CA ARG A 7 -0.98 -9.34 12.23
C ARG A 7 0.10 -8.37 11.75
N GLY A 8 -0.31 -7.41 10.93
CA GLY A 8 0.58 -6.43 10.29
C GLY A 8 0.75 -6.63 8.79
N SER A 9 1.06 -5.54 8.09
CA SER A 9 1.23 -5.49 6.65
C SER A 9 2.71 -5.38 6.28
N TYR A 10 3.10 -6.01 5.17
CA TYR A 10 4.42 -5.80 4.58
C TYR A 10 4.24 -5.19 3.20
N THR A 11 4.90 -4.07 2.97
CA THR A 11 4.91 -3.45 1.64
C THR A 11 5.92 -4.19 0.76
N GLU A 12 5.47 -5.27 0.13
CA GLU A 12 6.26 -6.13 -0.77
C GLU A 12 6.51 -5.42 -2.10
N ALA A 13 5.44 -5.15 -2.85
CA ALA A 13 5.51 -4.45 -4.10
C ALA A 13 5.29 -2.95 -3.92
N CYS A 14 5.96 -2.25 -4.83
CA CYS A 14 6.14 -0.83 -4.85
C CYS A 14 4.86 0.01 -4.62
N GLN A 15 4.94 1.03 -3.76
CA GLN A 15 3.96 2.12 -3.76
C GLN A 15 4.19 3.00 -5.00
N ILE A 16 3.31 2.87 -5.98
CA ILE A 16 3.31 3.71 -7.18
C ILE A 16 2.42 4.92 -6.91
N ILE A 17 3.06 6.05 -6.61
CA ILE A 17 2.41 7.30 -6.27
C ILE A 17 2.97 8.43 -7.14
N PRO A 18 2.24 9.56 -7.33
CA PRO A 18 2.70 10.63 -8.22
C PRO A 18 3.94 11.38 -7.71
N CYS A 19 4.47 11.04 -6.53
CA CYS A 19 5.69 11.62 -5.98
C CYS A 19 6.54 10.57 -5.25
N THR A 20 7.86 10.55 -5.49
CA THR A 20 8.78 9.67 -4.73
C THR A 20 9.34 10.33 -3.48
N PHE A 21 9.12 11.63 -3.31
CA PHE A 21 9.82 12.50 -2.36
C PHE A 21 9.76 12.01 -0.90
N LYS A 22 10.93 11.85 -0.26
CA LYS A 22 11.18 11.50 1.16
C LYS A 22 10.64 10.16 1.64
N GLY A 23 9.87 9.43 0.84
CA GLY A 23 9.32 8.13 1.26
C GLY A 23 10.36 7.01 1.28
N ARG A 24 11.28 6.99 0.29
CA ARG A 24 12.33 5.98 0.20
C ARG A 24 13.46 6.24 1.20
N GLU A 25 13.85 7.50 1.31
CA GLU A 25 15.05 7.93 2.03
C GLU A 25 14.82 8.01 3.54
N THR A 26 13.61 8.38 3.98
CA THR A 26 13.30 8.59 5.40
C THR A 26 12.42 7.49 5.98
N ALA A 27 11.51 6.93 5.18
CA ALA A 27 10.47 6.02 5.67
C ALA A 27 10.51 4.61 5.03
N ALA A 28 11.58 4.30 4.28
CA ALA A 28 11.84 3.00 3.66
C ALA A 28 10.70 2.46 2.77
N PHE A 29 9.83 3.32 2.26
CA PHE A 29 8.78 2.90 1.33
C PHE A 29 9.40 2.53 -0.02
N PRO A 30 9.14 1.34 -0.59
CA PRO A 30 9.60 1.00 -1.92
C PRO A 30 8.80 1.78 -2.96
N LYS A 31 9.12 3.05 -3.22
CA LYS A 31 8.35 3.91 -4.13
C LYS A 31 8.90 3.93 -5.55
N LYS A 32 8.01 3.95 -6.54
CA LYS A 32 8.30 4.24 -7.95
C LYS A 32 7.28 5.27 -8.43
N LEU A 33 7.68 6.04 -9.43
CA LEU A 33 6.78 6.98 -10.08
C LEU A 33 5.79 6.24 -10.97
N GLY A 34 4.52 6.65 -10.91
CA GLY A 34 3.50 6.25 -11.86
C GLY A 34 2.24 7.09 -11.68
N LYS A 35 1.15 6.68 -12.33
CA LYS A 35 -0.07 7.48 -12.45
C LYS A 35 -1.27 6.73 -11.86
N PRO A 36 -1.39 6.66 -10.52
CA PRO A 36 -2.61 6.16 -9.89
C PRO A 36 -3.75 7.16 -10.09
N ARG A 37 -4.96 6.64 -10.27
CA ARG A 37 -6.20 7.43 -10.27
C ARG A 37 -7.28 6.64 -9.54
N VAL A 38 -8.06 7.32 -8.73
CA VAL A 38 -9.31 6.82 -8.13
C VAL A 38 -10.41 7.79 -8.52
N TYR A 39 -11.52 7.28 -9.05
CA TYR A 39 -12.62 8.10 -9.53
C TYR A 39 -13.94 7.31 -9.49
N ILE A 40 -15.05 8.04 -9.44
CA ILE A 40 -16.38 7.46 -9.60
C ILE A 40 -16.64 7.32 -11.10
N ASP A 41 -16.92 6.11 -11.55
CA ASP A 41 -17.30 5.80 -12.92
C ASP A 41 -18.82 5.61 -13.00
N GLY A 42 -19.48 6.49 -13.76
CA GLY A 42 -20.94 6.59 -13.76
C GLY A 42 -21.49 6.99 -12.39
N THR A 43 -22.47 6.23 -11.88
CA THR A 43 -23.16 6.53 -10.60
C THR A 43 -22.94 5.47 -9.52
N GLU A 44 -22.41 4.30 -9.87
CA GLU A 44 -22.47 3.10 -9.01
C GLU A 44 -21.12 2.42 -8.81
N THR A 45 -20.07 2.82 -9.54
CA THR A 45 -18.77 2.17 -9.50
C THR A 45 -17.69 3.12 -8.99
N LEU A 46 -16.98 2.72 -7.95
CA LEU A 46 -15.68 3.30 -7.61
C LEU A 46 -14.61 2.54 -8.41
N ALA A 47 -13.92 3.25 -9.29
CA ALA A 47 -12.87 2.71 -10.14
C ALA A 47 -11.51 3.24 -9.71
N ALA A 48 -10.50 2.36 -9.80
CA ALA A 48 -9.11 2.71 -9.60
C ALA A 48 -8.26 2.17 -10.75
N THR A 49 -7.34 2.99 -11.25
CA THR A 49 -6.41 2.60 -12.32
C THR A 49 -5.00 2.97 -11.93
N LEU A 50 -4.05 2.13 -12.33
CA LEU A 50 -2.64 2.37 -12.16
C LEU A 50 -1.91 2.20 -13.48
N ASP A 51 -1.31 3.29 -13.97
CA ASP A 51 -0.46 3.25 -15.17
C ASP A 51 1.01 3.44 -14.79
N TYR A 52 1.89 2.63 -15.37
CA TYR A 52 3.34 2.82 -15.34
C TYR A 52 3.80 3.30 -16.72
N GLY A 53 4.33 4.53 -16.78
CA GLY A 53 4.58 5.20 -18.06
C GLY A 53 3.27 5.49 -18.81
N SER A 54 3.04 4.77 -19.92
CA SER A 54 1.82 4.81 -20.73
C SER A 54 1.01 3.50 -20.68
N LEU A 55 1.47 2.51 -19.91
CA LEU A 55 0.87 1.17 -19.88
C LEU A 55 0.08 0.96 -18.59
N ARG A 56 -1.12 0.41 -18.71
CA ARG A 56 -1.95 -0.02 -17.58
C ARG A 56 -1.30 -1.23 -16.91
N VAL A 57 -1.14 -1.18 -15.59
CA VAL A 57 -0.60 -2.29 -14.78
C VAL A 57 -1.58 -2.83 -13.74
N ALA A 58 -2.54 -2.02 -13.28
CA ALA A 58 -3.64 -2.49 -12.43
C ALA A 58 -4.94 -1.71 -12.68
N GLN A 59 -6.08 -2.40 -12.58
CA GLN A 59 -7.41 -1.82 -12.60
C GLN A 59 -8.29 -2.49 -11.55
N GLY A 60 -8.81 -1.71 -10.61
CA GLY A 60 -9.73 -2.15 -9.57
C GLY A 60 -11.10 -1.51 -9.72
N THR A 61 -12.14 -2.23 -9.33
CA THR A 61 -13.51 -1.71 -9.27
C THR A 61 -14.22 -2.24 -8.03
N MET A 62 -15.06 -1.41 -7.41
CA MET A 62 -15.98 -1.83 -6.35
C MET A 62 -17.28 -1.00 -6.43
N GLY A 63 -18.36 -1.49 -5.81
CA GLY A 63 -19.60 -0.71 -5.72
C GLY A 63 -19.39 0.57 -4.91
N TYR A 64 -19.79 1.71 -5.46
CA TYR A 64 -19.68 3.00 -4.79
C TYR A 64 -20.65 3.08 -3.62
N ARG A 65 -20.13 3.28 -2.41
CA ARG A 65 -20.92 3.39 -1.16
C ARG A 65 -21.98 2.29 -1.00
N TYR A 66 -21.56 1.05 -1.25
CA TYR A 66 -22.46 -0.12 -1.29
C TYR A 66 -23.01 -0.51 0.09
N GLN A 67 -22.13 -0.77 1.07
CA GLN A 67 -22.50 -1.10 2.44
C GLN A 67 -21.67 -0.29 3.43
N PRO A 68 -22.27 0.41 4.41
CA PRO A 68 -21.51 1.08 5.45
C PRO A 68 -20.62 0.09 6.21
N MET A 69 -19.38 0.50 6.49
CA MET A 69 -18.46 -0.23 7.35
C MET A 69 -18.45 0.41 8.74
N ASP A 70 -18.32 -0.40 9.78
CA ASP A 70 -18.09 0.09 11.14
C ASP A 70 -16.76 0.86 11.22
N LEU A 71 -16.79 2.05 11.84
CA LEU A 71 -15.62 2.93 11.85
C LEU A 71 -14.46 2.35 12.67
N MET A 72 -14.75 1.61 13.74
CA MET A 72 -13.72 0.96 14.54
C MET A 72 -13.03 -0.15 13.75
N THR A 73 -13.77 -0.88 12.91
CA THR A 73 -13.20 -1.85 11.96
C THR A 73 -12.28 -1.17 10.94
N ALA A 74 -12.67 0.00 10.41
CA ALA A 74 -11.84 0.79 9.49
C ALA A 74 -10.58 1.34 10.19
N GLU A 75 -10.69 1.76 11.45
CA GLU A 75 -9.55 2.16 12.28
C GLU A 75 -8.58 1.01 12.51
N ASP A 76 -9.09 -0.18 12.83
CA ASP A 76 -8.28 -1.38 13.01
C ASP A 76 -7.53 -1.75 11.71
N GLU A 77 -8.17 -1.65 10.54
CA GLU A 77 -7.53 -1.91 9.24
C GLU A 77 -6.36 -0.96 8.97
N LEU A 78 -6.53 0.33 9.28
CA LEU A 78 -5.53 1.37 9.02
C LEU A 78 -4.41 1.42 10.07
N THR A 79 -4.65 0.96 11.29
CA THR A 79 -3.68 1.01 12.40
C THR A 79 -2.83 -0.24 12.54
N GLN A 80 -2.93 -1.20 11.62
CA GLN A 80 -2.02 -2.36 11.61
C GLN A 80 -0.55 -1.92 11.47
N PRO A 81 0.39 -2.57 12.19
CA PRO A 81 1.82 -2.33 12.01
C PRO A 81 2.23 -2.54 10.55
N ASN A 82 2.96 -1.59 9.99
CA ASN A 82 3.49 -1.69 8.63
C ASN A 82 5.00 -1.95 8.69
N TYR A 83 5.42 -3.07 8.12
CA TYR A 83 6.81 -3.51 8.05
C TYR A 83 7.43 -3.22 6.68
N ARG A 84 8.69 -2.78 6.66
CA ARG A 84 9.42 -2.44 5.42
C ARG A 84 10.89 -2.78 5.53
N LEU A 85 11.48 -3.16 4.41
CA LEU A 85 12.91 -3.43 4.30
C LEU A 85 13.63 -2.18 3.76
N ASN A 86 14.47 -1.59 4.60
CA ASN A 86 15.32 -0.47 4.24
C ASN A 86 16.66 -1.01 3.71
N ILE A 87 16.93 -0.76 2.43
CA ILE A 87 18.18 -1.18 1.78
C ILE A 87 18.92 0.06 1.28
N MET A 88 20.12 0.29 1.80
CA MET A 88 21.05 1.29 1.27
C MET A 88 22.40 0.61 0.96
N ARG A 89 23.02 1.05 -0.14
CA ARG A 89 24.29 0.51 -0.63
C ARG A 89 25.38 1.57 -0.53
N ASP A 90 26.61 1.11 -0.35
CA ASP A 90 27.81 1.94 -0.52
C ASP A 90 28.09 2.22 -2.00
N TYR A 91 29.06 3.11 -2.27
CA TYR A 91 29.45 3.49 -3.63
C TYR A 91 30.00 2.32 -4.46
N ASP A 92 30.57 1.31 -3.81
CA ASP A 92 31.04 0.07 -4.45
C ASP A 92 29.91 -0.94 -4.69
N GLY A 93 28.67 -0.62 -4.28
CA GLY A 93 27.49 -1.46 -4.41
C GLY A 93 27.29 -2.46 -3.27
N SER A 94 28.23 -2.56 -2.32
CA SER A 94 28.09 -3.41 -1.15
C SER A 94 26.92 -2.96 -0.25
N PRO A 95 26.24 -3.88 0.46
CA PRO A 95 25.16 -3.51 1.37
C PRO A 95 25.72 -2.74 2.56
N ARG A 96 25.22 -1.51 2.76
CA ARG A 96 25.56 -0.65 3.90
C ARG A 96 24.52 -0.71 5.00
N ILE A 97 23.24 -0.74 4.60
CA ILE A 97 22.08 -0.83 5.48
C ILE A 97 21.16 -1.89 4.89
N VAL A 98 20.82 -2.89 5.69
CA VAL A 98 19.77 -3.86 5.38
C VAL A 98 18.99 -4.07 6.68
N GLU A 99 17.90 -3.32 6.84
CA GLU A 99 17.19 -3.24 8.12
C GLU A 99 15.69 -3.47 7.92
N LEU A 100 15.08 -4.25 8.80
CA LEU A 100 13.63 -4.31 8.92
C LEU A 100 13.18 -3.15 9.80
N THR A 101 12.23 -2.37 9.30
CA THR A 101 11.62 -1.24 9.99
C THR A 101 10.13 -1.47 10.20
N GLU A 102 9.60 -0.87 11.25
CA GLU A 102 8.18 -0.88 11.60
C GLU A 102 7.68 0.55 11.76
N SER A 103 6.43 0.79 11.34
CA SER A 103 5.72 2.05 11.59
C SER A 103 4.22 1.79 11.75
N MET A 104 3.54 2.53 12.62
CA MET A 104 2.10 2.43 12.82
C MET A 104 1.45 3.81 12.68
N ILE A 105 0.40 3.93 11.86
CA ILE A 105 -0.32 5.19 11.67
C ILE A 105 -0.82 5.72 13.02
N THR A 106 -0.67 7.03 13.24
CA THR A 106 -1.13 7.72 14.45
C THR A 106 -2.01 8.92 14.11
N ASN A 107 -2.70 9.47 15.12
CA ASN A 107 -3.64 10.58 14.97
C ASN A 107 -4.67 10.32 13.86
N LEU A 108 -5.27 9.12 13.88
CA LEU A 108 -6.24 8.69 12.90
C LEU A 108 -7.62 9.26 13.24
N ASN A 109 -8.30 9.78 12.23
CA ASN A 109 -9.70 10.18 12.30
C ASN A 109 -10.42 9.69 11.04
N VAL A 110 -11.17 8.59 11.15
CA VAL A 110 -11.96 8.05 10.04
C VAL A 110 -13.23 8.87 9.87
N LYS A 111 -13.43 9.40 8.66
CA LYS A 111 -14.56 10.26 8.30
C LYS A 111 -15.68 9.51 7.62
N ASP A 112 -15.33 8.49 6.84
CA ASP A 112 -16.27 7.73 6.03
C ASP A 112 -15.66 6.34 5.74
N ALA A 113 -16.47 5.28 5.79
CA ALA A 113 -16.01 3.92 5.56
C ALA A 113 -17.11 3.05 4.93
N TRP A 114 -16.77 2.37 3.84
CA TRP A 114 -17.68 1.53 3.07
C TRP A 114 -17.01 0.22 2.64
N THR A 115 -17.81 -0.83 2.46
CA THR A 115 -17.37 -2.12 1.95
C THR A 115 -18.23 -2.56 0.77
N SER A 116 -17.63 -3.32 -0.15
CA SER A 116 -18.31 -3.85 -1.33
C SER A 116 -17.57 -5.05 -1.91
N PRO A 117 -18.25 -5.97 -2.61
CA PRO A 117 -17.57 -6.86 -3.54
C PRO A 117 -16.68 -6.07 -4.49
N ALA A 118 -15.41 -6.46 -4.58
CA ALA A 118 -14.42 -5.81 -5.43
C ALA A 118 -13.93 -6.76 -6.53
N ARG A 119 -13.35 -6.18 -7.57
CA ARG A 119 -12.59 -6.88 -8.62
C ARG A 119 -11.28 -6.17 -8.83
N LEU A 120 -10.23 -6.93 -9.13
CA LEU A 120 -8.91 -6.43 -9.43
C LEU A 120 -8.34 -7.19 -10.62
N GLN A 121 -7.97 -6.46 -11.66
CA GLN A 121 -7.22 -6.96 -12.81
C GLN A 121 -5.80 -6.41 -12.75
N LEU A 122 -4.82 -7.29 -12.96
CA LEU A 122 -3.40 -6.95 -13.06
C LEU A 122 -2.91 -7.25 -14.47
N PHE A 123 -1.93 -6.47 -14.93
CA PHE A 123 -1.29 -6.63 -16.24
C PHE A 123 0.21 -6.78 -16.05
N GLU A 124 0.82 -7.67 -16.82
CA GLU A 124 2.26 -7.92 -16.75
C GLU A 124 3.06 -6.68 -17.16
N HIS A 125 4.10 -6.35 -16.40
CA HIS A 125 4.97 -5.23 -16.72
C HIS A 125 6.36 -5.41 -16.09
N VAL A 126 7.40 -5.46 -16.94
CA VAL A 126 8.78 -5.76 -16.52
C VAL A 126 9.34 -4.82 -15.43
N HIS A 127 8.92 -3.56 -15.41
CA HIS A 127 9.36 -2.58 -14.41
C HIS A 127 8.36 -2.30 -13.29
N ALA A 128 7.15 -2.88 -13.37
CA ALA A 128 6.09 -2.73 -12.40
C ALA A 128 5.36 -4.08 -12.26
N PRO A 129 6.06 -5.11 -11.75
CA PRO A 129 5.62 -6.51 -11.82
C PRO A 129 4.55 -6.83 -10.76
N VAL A 130 3.49 -6.02 -10.71
CA VAL A 130 2.38 -6.23 -9.76
C VAL A 130 1.64 -7.54 -10.04
N ALA A 131 1.65 -8.00 -11.30
CA ALA A 131 1.02 -9.24 -11.74
C ALA A 131 1.80 -10.51 -11.33
N ASP A 132 3.03 -10.41 -10.83
CA ASP A 132 3.80 -11.56 -10.32
C ASP A 132 3.14 -12.19 -9.08
N LEU A 133 2.27 -11.43 -8.41
CA LEU A 133 1.34 -11.91 -7.38
C LEU A 133 -0.08 -11.96 -7.95
N PRO A 134 -0.45 -13.03 -8.68
CA PRO A 134 -1.72 -13.10 -9.37
C PRO A 134 -2.90 -13.18 -8.38
N VAL A 135 -3.98 -12.47 -8.72
CA VAL A 135 -5.25 -12.52 -7.98
C VAL A 135 -5.87 -13.92 -8.16
N ARG A 136 -5.97 -14.69 -7.08
CA ARG A 136 -6.66 -15.98 -7.07
C ARG A 136 -8.13 -15.86 -6.71
N GLU A 137 -8.41 -15.04 -5.70
CA GLU A 137 -9.74 -14.81 -5.16
C GLU A 137 -9.81 -13.39 -4.59
N MET A 138 -10.96 -12.75 -4.74
CA MET A 138 -11.25 -11.46 -4.11
C MET A 138 -11.90 -11.70 -2.76
N VAL A 139 -11.23 -11.32 -1.68
CA VAL A 139 -11.75 -11.47 -0.31
C VAL A 139 -12.64 -10.30 0.14
N GLY A 140 -12.50 -9.13 -0.48
CA GLY A 140 -13.28 -7.94 -0.17
C GLY A 140 -12.69 -6.66 -0.77
N GLY A 141 -13.31 -5.53 -0.50
CA GLY A 141 -12.79 -4.20 -0.80
C GLY A 141 -13.36 -3.16 0.17
N SER A 142 -12.49 -2.26 0.64
CA SER A 142 -12.79 -1.16 1.54
C SER A 142 -12.55 0.18 0.84
N ASP A 143 -13.46 1.13 1.04
CA ASP A 143 -13.31 2.54 0.66
C ASP A 143 -13.36 3.38 1.94
N ILE A 144 -12.23 3.97 2.32
CA ILE A 144 -12.04 4.64 3.61
C ILE A 144 -11.48 6.04 3.38
N ILE A 145 -12.16 7.04 3.93
CA ILE A 145 -11.70 8.43 3.95
C ILE A 145 -11.30 8.75 5.38
N ALA A 146 -10.04 9.15 5.59
CA ALA A 146 -9.52 9.47 6.91
C ALA A 146 -8.47 10.59 6.86
N ASP A 147 -8.37 11.33 7.97
CA ASP A 147 -7.17 12.14 8.26
C ASP A 147 -6.22 11.30 9.11
N LEU A 148 -4.93 11.36 8.81
CA LEU A 148 -3.92 10.59 9.54
C LEU A 148 -2.56 11.26 9.54
N THR A 149 -1.70 10.84 10.48
CA THR A 149 -0.29 11.20 10.52
C THR A 149 0.58 9.99 10.20
N LEU A 150 1.51 10.16 9.25
CA LEU A 150 2.55 9.16 8.98
C LEU A 150 3.66 9.30 10.03
N PRO A 151 3.91 8.29 10.86
CA PRO A 151 4.96 8.34 11.89
C PRO A 151 6.36 8.19 11.26
N GLN A 152 7.39 8.45 12.07
CA GLN A 152 8.75 8.00 11.75
C GLN A 152 8.86 6.47 11.93
N PRO A 153 9.56 5.76 11.03
CA PRO A 153 9.79 4.34 11.21
C PRO A 153 10.79 4.07 12.34
N LYS A 154 10.67 2.91 12.97
CA LYS A 154 11.62 2.38 13.95
C LYS A 154 12.31 1.15 13.39
N LYS A 155 13.63 1.05 13.56
CA LYS A 155 14.37 -0.19 13.28
C LYS A 155 13.97 -1.29 14.26
N ILE A 156 13.64 -2.47 13.75
CA ILE A 156 13.29 -3.65 14.56
C ILE A 156 14.23 -4.84 14.32
N TYR A 157 14.92 -4.90 13.18
CA TYR A 157 15.92 -5.93 12.90
C TYR A 157 17.01 -5.41 11.96
N ASP A 158 18.25 -5.88 12.16
CA ASP A 158 19.41 -5.54 11.34
C ASP A 158 19.98 -6.84 10.73
N TYR A 159 20.05 -6.91 9.40
CA TYR A 159 20.50 -8.12 8.71
C TYR A 159 22.03 -8.16 8.51
N LEU A 160 22.75 -7.10 8.87
CA LEU A 160 24.20 -7.02 8.74
C LEU A 160 24.93 -7.16 10.08
N SER A 161 24.19 -7.41 11.18
CA SER A 161 24.74 -7.63 12.53
C SER A 161 25.23 -9.05 12.76
#